data_AF-A0A8J5IDA3-F1
#
_entry.id   AF-A0A8J5IDA3-F1
#
_cell.length_a   1.000
_cell.length_b   1.000
_cell.length_c   1.000
_cell.angle_alpha   90.00
_cell.angle_beta   90.00
_cell.angle_gamma   90.00
#
_symmetry.space_group_name_H-M   'P 1'
#
loop_
_entity.id
_entity.type
_entity.pdbx_description
1 polymer ?
#
loop_
_entity_poly.entity_id
_entity_poly.type
_entity_poly.pdbx_seq_one_letter_code
_entity_poly.pdbx_strand_id
1 'polypeptide(L)'
;MTIPQDELTDQFSQNSTRLWSDPNLFSHLLNACCLLPSPRSLRLGLQLHAIIAIVGAASFHRFTGNHLFHMYLKLGRVPAARVVFDAMACRNVMSFNILIGGLIHNGDINAARKLFDEMPERNLATWNAMIAGLAHFELDEEGLECFLRSRREGLRPDEFGLGSTLRCCAGLKDAGSGRQIHAFVVINGFEQDMCVGSSLAHMYMRSGHLEEGERVLRGLPFLNVVSCHTVIAGRAQNGDPEGAFHHFILMKNVGLLPDHIGGELMDYIIILHGSKAVKTFCSRMDFSLGAGLSAAAGPIGRVLEADPRAGDKGSGMCYTYSCSKGRAMCEA
;
A
#
# COMPACT_ATOMS: atom_id res chain seq x y z
N MET A 1 -7.51 -40.48 46.10
CA MET A 1 -6.17 -40.06 45.65
C MET A 1 -6.25 -38.58 45.35
N THR A 2 -6.09 -37.76 46.39
CA THR A 2 -6.00 -36.30 46.27
C THR A 2 -4.57 -35.97 45.90
N ILE A 3 -4.37 -35.51 44.66
CA ILE A 3 -3.06 -35.00 44.22
C ILE A 3 -2.72 -33.81 45.13
N PRO A 4 -1.60 -33.81 45.85
CA PRO A 4 -1.22 -32.71 46.72
C PRO A 4 -1.13 -31.39 45.91
N GLN A 5 -1.61 -30.29 46.49
CA GLN A 5 -1.63 -28.96 45.83
C GLN A 5 -0.26 -28.53 45.32
N ASP A 6 0.83 -28.94 45.99
CA ASP A 6 2.20 -28.63 45.60
C ASP A 6 2.59 -29.31 44.27
N GLU A 7 2.13 -30.54 44.02
CA GLU A 7 2.37 -31.29 42.77
C GLU A 7 1.61 -30.68 41.58
N LEU A 8 0.39 -30.18 41.82
CA LEU A 8 -0.40 -29.44 40.82
C LEU A 8 0.25 -28.10 40.47
N THR A 9 0.81 -27.41 41.47
CA THR A 9 1.47 -26.10 41.28
C THR A 9 2.79 -26.25 40.54
N ASP A 10 3.56 -27.31 40.81
CA ASP A 10 4.79 -27.64 40.08
C ASP A 10 4.49 -28.10 38.65
N GLN A 11 3.45 -28.92 38.43
CA GLN A 11 3.03 -29.28 37.08
C GLN A 11 2.51 -28.08 36.28
N PHE A 12 1.80 -27.14 36.91
CA PHE A 12 1.37 -25.90 36.25
C PHE A 12 2.57 -24.99 35.95
N SER A 13 3.57 -24.94 36.84
CA SER A 13 4.80 -24.17 36.65
C SER A 13 5.69 -24.76 35.54
N GLN A 14 5.82 -26.08 35.47
CA GLN A 14 6.53 -26.78 34.40
C GLN A 14 5.78 -26.75 33.05
N ASN A 15 4.45 -26.89 33.06
CA ASN A 15 3.64 -26.77 31.86
C ASN A 15 3.57 -25.32 31.36
N SER A 16 3.54 -24.33 32.24
CA SER A 16 3.58 -22.92 31.84
C SER A 16 4.94 -22.55 31.25
N THR A 17 6.07 -23.00 31.82
CA THR A 17 7.39 -22.82 31.19
C THR A 17 7.47 -23.49 29.82
N ARG A 18 6.89 -24.69 29.64
CA ARG A 18 6.79 -25.34 28.33
C ARG A 18 5.88 -24.57 27.36
N LEU A 19 4.72 -24.10 27.80
CA LEU A 19 3.79 -23.31 26.96
C LEU A 19 4.45 -22.03 26.44
N TRP A 20 5.11 -21.29 27.35
CA TRP A 20 5.78 -20.04 27.04
C TRP A 20 7.15 -20.23 26.37
N SER A 21 7.56 -21.48 26.11
CA SER A 21 8.74 -21.78 25.29
C SER A 21 8.40 -21.99 23.81
N ASP A 22 7.12 -22.11 23.44
CA ASP A 22 6.69 -22.29 22.05
C ASP A 22 6.66 -20.95 21.28
N PRO A 23 7.52 -20.75 20.26
CA PRO A 23 7.54 -19.53 19.47
C PRO A 23 6.25 -19.29 18.67
N ASN A 24 5.52 -20.35 18.30
CA ASN A 24 4.28 -20.25 17.52
C ASN A 24 3.13 -19.70 18.36
N LEU A 25 3.09 -20.03 19.65
CA LEU A 25 2.10 -19.47 20.56
C LEU A 25 2.23 -17.94 20.60
N PHE A 26 3.45 -17.42 20.72
CA PHE A 26 3.68 -15.98 20.73
C PHE A 26 3.33 -15.33 19.38
N SER A 27 3.62 -15.96 18.24
CA SER A 27 3.25 -15.38 16.94
C SER A 27 1.74 -15.23 16.79
N HIS A 28 0.96 -16.22 17.22
CA HIS A 28 -0.50 -16.13 17.21
C HIS A 28 -1.03 -15.05 18.16
N LEU A 29 -0.51 -14.98 19.39
CA LEU A 29 -0.95 -13.99 20.38
C LEU A 29 -0.60 -12.55 19.96
N LEU A 30 0.60 -12.33 19.42
CA LEU A 30 1.04 -11.02 18.93
C LEU A 30 0.24 -10.57 17.69
N ASN A 31 -0.07 -11.48 16.77
CA ASN A 31 -0.94 -11.19 15.63
C ASN A 31 -2.37 -10.86 16.08
N ALA A 32 -2.91 -11.61 17.04
CA ALA A 32 -4.24 -11.32 17.60
C ALA A 32 -4.30 -9.94 18.25
N CYS A 33 -3.24 -9.51 18.94
CA CYS A 33 -3.16 -8.16 19.52
C CYS A 33 -3.27 -7.05 18.47
N CYS A 34 -2.77 -7.28 17.26
CA CYS A 34 -2.86 -6.30 16.16
C CYS A 34 -4.29 -6.13 15.61
N LEU A 35 -5.19 -7.09 15.88
CA LEU A 35 -6.59 -7.05 15.42
C LEU A 35 -7.52 -6.37 16.44
N LEU A 36 -7.03 -6.04 17.63
CA LEU A 36 -7.84 -5.45 18.70
C LEU A 36 -7.89 -3.92 18.58
N PRO A 37 -9.02 -3.28 18.96
CA PRO A 37 -9.13 -1.83 18.98
C PRO A 37 -8.18 -1.19 19.99
N SER A 38 -7.65 -0.02 19.63
CA SER A 38 -6.88 0.84 20.55
C SER A 38 -7.78 1.30 21.72
N PRO A 39 -7.30 1.35 22.99
CA PRO A 39 -5.93 1.16 23.46
C PRO A 39 -5.62 -0.28 23.97
N ARG A 40 -6.54 -1.24 23.81
CA ARG A 40 -6.36 -2.60 24.35
C ARG A 40 -5.22 -3.35 23.66
N SER A 41 -5.02 -3.14 22.37
CA SER A 41 -3.94 -3.74 21.58
C SER A 41 -2.56 -3.48 22.17
N LEU A 42 -2.24 -2.22 22.49
CA LEU A 42 -0.95 -1.84 23.05
C LEU A 42 -0.73 -2.38 24.47
N ARG A 43 -1.76 -2.34 25.31
CA ARG A 43 -1.67 -2.86 26.69
C ARG A 43 -1.34 -4.35 26.71
N LEU A 44 -2.05 -5.14 25.92
CA LEU A 44 -1.80 -6.59 25.80
C LEU A 44 -0.45 -6.87 25.15
N GLY A 45 -0.09 -6.10 24.11
CA GLY A 45 1.23 -6.19 23.48
C GLY A 45 2.38 -5.95 24.46
N LEU A 46 2.25 -4.98 25.37
CA LEU A 46 3.25 -4.72 26.42
C LEU A 46 3.32 -5.85 27.46
N GLN A 47 2.19 -6.44 27.84
CA GLN A 47 2.17 -7.60 28.73
C GLN A 47 2.85 -8.81 28.10
N LEU A 48 2.55 -9.08 26.81
CA LEU A 48 3.22 -10.14 26.07
C LEU A 48 4.72 -9.87 25.92
N HIS A 49 5.12 -8.64 25.64
CA HIS A 49 6.54 -8.27 25.62
C HIS A 49 7.20 -8.57 26.97
N ALA A 50 6.61 -8.17 28.09
CA ALA A 50 7.16 -8.45 29.42
C ALA A 50 7.34 -9.96 29.65
N ILE A 51 6.35 -10.78 29.28
CA ILE A 51 6.44 -12.24 29.37
C ILE A 51 7.57 -12.78 28.48
N ILE A 52 7.63 -12.34 27.22
CA ILE A 52 8.67 -12.74 26.26
C ILE A 52 10.08 -12.36 26.77
N ALA A 53 10.20 -11.20 27.41
CA ALA A 53 11.46 -10.72 27.98
C ALA A 53 11.87 -11.54 29.21
N ILE A 54 10.94 -11.86 30.11
CA ILE A 54 11.19 -12.70 31.30
C ILE A 54 11.65 -14.11 30.88
N VAL A 55 11.03 -14.69 29.85
CA VAL A 55 11.38 -16.02 29.34
C VAL A 55 12.66 -15.97 28.47
N GLY A 56 13.17 -14.79 28.13
CA GLY A 56 14.33 -14.62 27.25
C GLY A 56 14.05 -14.98 25.78
N ALA A 57 12.79 -15.19 25.40
CA ALA A 57 12.45 -15.71 24.09
C ALA A 57 12.73 -14.70 22.96
N ALA A 58 12.69 -13.38 23.21
CA ALA A 58 13.01 -12.38 22.17
C ALA A 58 14.51 -12.28 21.85
N SER A 59 15.38 -12.48 22.83
CA SER A 59 16.84 -12.39 22.64
C SER A 59 17.42 -13.69 22.05
N PHE A 60 16.84 -14.84 22.38
CA PHE A 60 17.31 -16.16 21.92
C PHE A 60 16.56 -16.71 20.69
N HIS A 61 15.28 -16.36 20.48
CA HIS A 61 14.49 -16.85 19.35
C HIS A 61 14.15 -15.75 18.34
N ARG A 62 14.93 -15.74 17.25
CA ARG A 62 14.73 -14.91 16.03
C ARG A 62 13.28 -14.80 15.55
N PHE A 63 12.51 -15.89 15.64
CA PHE A 63 11.10 -15.92 15.23
C PHE A 63 10.23 -15.04 16.14
N THR A 64 10.35 -15.21 17.47
CA THR A 64 9.62 -14.42 18.47
C THR A 64 10.00 -12.94 18.41
N GLY A 65 11.30 -12.64 18.24
CA GLY A 65 11.78 -11.27 18.03
C GLY A 65 11.12 -10.59 16.82
N ASN A 66 11.11 -11.28 15.67
CA ASN A 66 10.46 -10.81 14.44
C ASN A 66 8.97 -10.49 14.65
N HIS A 67 8.22 -11.39 15.29
CA HIS A 67 6.80 -11.14 15.57
C HIS A 67 6.57 -10.00 16.56
N LEU A 68 7.46 -9.85 17.55
CA LEU A 68 7.32 -8.85 18.60
C LEU A 68 7.52 -7.44 18.04
N PHE A 69 8.60 -7.18 17.31
CA PHE A 69 8.80 -5.85 16.73
C PHE A 69 7.83 -5.59 15.56
N HIS A 70 7.41 -6.62 14.81
CA HIS A 70 6.34 -6.49 13.82
C HIS A 70 5.03 -6.00 14.44
N MET A 71 4.65 -6.52 15.61
CA MET A 71 3.48 -6.04 16.36
C MET A 71 3.63 -4.56 16.70
N TYR A 72 4.80 -4.12 17.19
CA TYR A 72 5.04 -2.70 17.47
C TYR A 72 4.94 -1.82 16.22
N LEU A 73 5.44 -2.28 15.07
CA LEU A 73 5.32 -1.55 13.79
C LEU A 73 3.86 -1.40 13.36
N LYS A 74 3.04 -2.45 13.50
CA LYS A 74 1.60 -2.38 13.21
C LYS A 74 0.84 -1.44 14.14
N LEU A 75 1.32 -1.25 15.37
CA LEU A 75 0.73 -0.31 16.32
C LEU A 75 1.31 1.11 16.21
N GLY A 76 2.15 1.39 15.20
CA GLY A 76 2.79 2.70 15.01
C GLY A 76 3.85 3.06 16.05
N ARG A 77 4.31 2.10 16.85
CA ARG A 77 5.33 2.32 17.90
C ARG A 77 6.73 2.03 17.36
N VAL A 78 7.12 2.78 16.32
CA VAL A 78 8.41 2.62 15.63
C VAL A 78 9.62 2.63 16.59
N PRO A 79 9.73 3.53 17.58
CA PRO A 79 10.88 3.52 18.51
C PRO A 79 10.96 2.22 19.33
N ALA A 80 9.83 1.66 19.75
CA ALA A 80 9.79 0.41 20.50
C ALA A 80 10.17 -0.78 19.62
N ALA A 81 9.69 -0.80 18.37
CA ALA A 81 10.11 -1.80 17.38
C ALA A 81 11.62 -1.76 17.15
N ARG A 82 12.21 -0.57 17.06
CA ARG A 82 13.65 -0.38 16.86
C ARG A 82 14.48 -0.94 18.02
N VAL A 83 14.07 -0.66 19.26
CA VAL A 83 14.74 -1.21 20.46
C VAL A 83 14.73 -2.74 20.45
N VAL A 84 13.59 -3.35 20.12
CA VAL A 84 13.50 -4.83 20.03
C VAL A 84 14.40 -5.35 18.91
N PHE A 85 14.41 -4.71 17.74
CA PHE A 85 15.26 -5.09 16.61
C PHE A 85 16.76 -4.99 16.93
N ASP A 86 17.20 -3.91 17.56
CA ASP A 86 18.60 -3.69 17.93
C ASP A 86 19.07 -4.67 19.03
N ALA A 87 18.15 -5.13 19.88
CA ALA A 87 18.43 -6.13 20.92
C ALA A 87 18.52 -7.58 20.40
N MET A 88 18.14 -7.86 19.13
CA MET A 88 18.20 -9.21 18.56
C MET A 88 19.65 -9.64 18.31
N ALA A 89 20.06 -10.76 18.91
CA ALA A 89 21.41 -11.31 18.74
C ALA A 89 21.71 -11.74 17.28
N CYS A 90 20.70 -12.27 16.57
CA CYS A 90 20.83 -12.76 15.20
C CYS A 90 19.76 -12.15 14.29
N ARG A 91 20.10 -11.06 13.59
CA ARG A 91 19.25 -10.43 12.56
C ARG A 91 19.49 -11.13 11.22
N ASN A 92 18.40 -11.44 10.50
CA ASN A 92 18.46 -12.02 9.15
C ASN A 92 17.70 -11.14 8.16
N VAL A 93 17.77 -11.47 6.86
CA VAL A 93 17.08 -10.74 5.80
C VAL A 93 15.60 -10.50 6.10
N MET A 94 14.91 -11.48 6.72
CA MET A 94 13.51 -11.31 7.13
C MET A 94 13.33 -10.25 8.22
N SER A 95 14.18 -10.22 9.24
CA SER A 95 14.14 -9.18 10.29
C SER A 95 14.26 -7.79 9.68
N PHE A 96 15.20 -7.60 8.74
CA PHE A 96 15.38 -6.33 8.04
C PHE A 96 14.17 -6.00 7.15
N ASN A 97 13.66 -6.95 6.37
CA ASN A 97 12.50 -6.73 5.48
C ASN A 97 11.25 -6.30 6.25
N ILE A 98 10.98 -6.92 7.41
CA ILE A 98 9.86 -6.53 8.28
C ILE A 98 10.04 -5.09 8.77
N LEU A 99 11.25 -4.72 9.22
CA LEU A 99 11.50 -3.38 9.73
C LEU A 99 11.44 -2.32 8.62
N ILE A 100 12.03 -2.59 7.45
CA ILE A 100 11.95 -1.72 6.26
C ILE A 100 10.49 -1.50 5.87
N GLY A 101 9.70 -2.56 5.69
CA GLY A 101 8.29 -2.45 5.32
C GLY A 101 7.47 -1.70 6.36
N GLY A 102 7.74 -1.94 7.64
CA GLY A 102 7.09 -1.21 8.73
C GLY A 102 7.47 0.27 8.80
N LEU A 103 8.73 0.64 8.53
CA LEU A 103 9.18 2.03 8.49
C LEU A 103 8.52 2.78 7.33
N ILE A 104 8.46 2.15 6.13
CA ILE A 104 7.76 2.67 4.96
C ILE A 104 6.28 2.93 5.29
N HIS A 105 5.58 1.94 5.85
CA HIS A 105 4.17 2.07 6.23
C HIS A 105 3.93 3.17 7.28
N ASN A 106 4.90 3.40 8.17
CA ASN A 106 4.80 4.44 9.20
C ASN A 106 5.31 5.82 8.77
N GLY A 107 5.62 6.02 7.48
CA GLY A 107 5.99 7.35 6.99
C GLY A 107 7.50 7.64 6.92
N ASP A 108 8.36 6.74 7.40
CA ASP A 108 9.80 7.01 7.55
C ASP A 108 10.66 6.29 6.49
N ILE A 109 10.56 6.78 5.25
CA ILE A 109 11.33 6.26 4.11
C ILE A 109 12.84 6.47 4.27
N ASN A 110 13.26 7.53 4.97
CA ASN A 110 14.68 7.83 5.17
C ASN A 110 15.33 6.80 6.10
N ALA A 111 14.68 6.45 7.21
CA ALA A 111 15.16 5.38 8.08
C ALA A 111 15.14 4.02 7.36
N ALA A 112 14.11 3.76 6.54
CA ALA A 112 14.03 2.54 5.73
C ALA A 112 15.21 2.44 4.75
N ARG A 113 15.55 3.53 4.04
CA ARG A 113 16.68 3.60 3.11
C ARG A 113 18.02 3.40 3.83
N LYS A 114 18.23 4.07 4.96
CA LYS A 114 19.44 3.87 5.77
C LYS A 114 19.59 2.42 6.20
N LEU A 115 18.51 1.82 6.70
CA LEU A 115 18.51 0.42 7.11
C LEU A 115 18.77 -0.51 5.92
N PHE A 116 18.19 -0.22 4.76
CA PHE A 116 18.45 -0.94 3.53
C PHE A 116 19.92 -0.88 3.12
N ASP A 117 20.58 0.27 3.20
CA ASP A 117 22.00 0.43 2.86
C ASP A 117 22.93 -0.28 3.88
N GLU A 118 22.53 -0.38 5.14
CA GLU A 118 23.24 -1.12 6.19
C GLU A 118 23.11 -2.66 6.07
N MET A 119 22.22 -3.17 5.23
CA MET A 119 22.02 -4.62 5.08
C MET A 119 23.26 -5.32 4.46
N PRO A 120 23.78 -6.39 5.10
CA PRO A 120 24.92 -7.14 4.57
C PRO A 120 24.53 -7.97 3.34
N GLU A 121 23.32 -8.53 3.34
CA GLU A 121 22.77 -9.34 2.26
C GLU A 121 21.34 -8.88 1.98
N ARG A 122 20.99 -8.81 0.69
CA ARG A 122 19.66 -8.41 0.21
C ARG A 122 19.16 -9.46 -0.75
N ASN A 123 17.87 -9.77 -0.67
CA ASN A 123 17.21 -10.65 -1.63
C ASN A 123 16.18 -9.86 -2.45
N LEU A 124 15.56 -10.52 -3.44
CA LEU A 124 14.57 -9.90 -4.31
C LEU A 124 13.44 -9.21 -3.52
N ALA A 125 12.96 -9.83 -2.43
CA ALA A 125 11.92 -9.25 -1.59
C ALA A 125 12.37 -7.95 -0.90
N THR A 126 13.64 -7.84 -0.49
CA THR A 126 14.22 -6.62 0.08
C THR A 126 14.21 -5.47 -0.95
N TRP A 127 14.68 -5.74 -2.18
CA TRP A 127 14.70 -4.76 -3.26
C TRP A 127 13.30 -4.31 -3.65
N ASN A 128 12.38 -5.28 -3.81
CA ASN A 128 10.98 -5.03 -4.12
C ASN A 128 10.30 -4.15 -3.07
N ALA A 129 10.52 -4.42 -1.78
CA ALA A 129 9.97 -3.60 -0.70
C ALA A 129 10.45 -2.15 -0.78
N MET A 130 11.74 -1.93 -1.07
CA MET A 130 12.28 -0.58 -1.24
C MET A 130 11.75 0.13 -2.49
N ILE A 131 11.68 -0.54 -3.64
CA ILE A 131 11.16 0.06 -4.88
C ILE A 131 9.69 0.46 -4.68
N ALA A 132 8.88 -0.42 -4.10
CA ALA A 132 7.48 -0.13 -3.78
C ALA A 132 7.34 1.03 -2.80
N GLY A 133 8.20 1.08 -1.78
CA GLY A 133 8.27 2.19 -0.83
C GLY A 133 8.60 3.51 -1.52
N LEU A 134 9.67 3.57 -2.31
CA LEU A 134 10.08 4.77 -3.03
C LEU A 134 8.99 5.27 -3.97
N ALA A 135 8.34 4.37 -4.72
CA ALA A 135 7.18 4.70 -5.55
C ALA A 135 5.99 5.25 -4.74
N HIS A 136 5.75 4.74 -3.52
CA HIS A 136 4.69 5.24 -2.65
C HIS A 136 4.94 6.66 -2.12
N PHE A 137 6.20 7.04 -1.95
CA PHE A 137 6.61 8.38 -1.52
C PHE A 137 6.94 9.32 -2.70
N GLU A 138 6.58 8.95 -3.94
CA GLU A 138 6.83 9.75 -5.15
C GLU A 138 8.33 10.03 -5.39
N LEU A 139 9.21 9.18 -4.85
CA LEU A 139 10.66 9.21 -5.08
C LEU A 139 11.01 8.33 -6.27
N ASP A 140 10.37 8.60 -7.40
CA ASP A 140 10.33 7.68 -8.54
C ASP A 140 11.69 7.48 -9.22
N GLU A 141 12.52 8.53 -9.30
CA GLU A 141 13.89 8.44 -9.84
C GLU A 141 14.74 7.48 -8.99
N GLU A 142 14.67 7.60 -7.67
CA GLU A 142 15.36 6.70 -6.75
C GLU A 142 14.83 5.27 -6.86
N GLY A 143 13.51 5.11 -7.04
CA GLY A 143 12.88 3.82 -7.27
C GLY A 143 13.40 3.12 -8.53
N LEU A 144 13.58 3.85 -9.63
CA LEU A 144 14.18 3.33 -10.85
C LEU A 144 15.66 2.97 -10.69
N GLU A 145 16.46 3.82 -10.04
CA GLU A 145 17.86 3.49 -9.78
C GLU A 145 17.97 2.26 -8.87
N CYS A 146 17.09 2.12 -7.88
CA CYS A 146 17.00 0.94 -7.02
C CYS A 146 16.70 -0.34 -7.83
N PHE A 147 15.77 -0.27 -8.79
CA PHE A 147 15.50 -1.38 -9.72
C PHE A 147 16.72 -1.73 -10.59
N LEU A 148 17.39 -0.72 -11.16
CA LEU A 148 18.59 -0.93 -11.98
C LEU A 148 19.73 -1.56 -11.17
N ARG A 149 19.93 -1.12 -9.92
CA ARG A 149 20.90 -1.72 -8.99
C ARG A 149 20.58 -3.18 -8.70
N SER A 150 19.33 -3.51 -8.38
CA SER A 150 18.88 -4.90 -8.19
C SER A 150 19.23 -5.80 -9.38
N ARG A 151 19.01 -5.30 -10.61
CA ARG A 151 19.37 -6.01 -11.83
C ARG A 151 20.88 -6.17 -12.04
N ARG A 152 21.69 -5.17 -11.68
CA ARG A 152 23.16 -5.25 -11.72
C ARG A 152 23.70 -6.31 -10.75
N GLU A 153 23.00 -6.57 -9.64
CA GLU A 153 23.29 -7.67 -8.72
C GLU A 153 22.82 -9.05 -9.23
N GLY A 154 22.29 -9.12 -10.45
CA GLY A 154 21.88 -10.38 -11.09
C GLY A 154 20.51 -10.88 -10.65
N LEU A 155 19.76 -10.10 -9.86
CA LEU A 155 18.40 -10.46 -9.46
C LEU A 155 17.44 -10.28 -10.64
N ARG A 156 16.62 -11.31 -10.88
CA ARG A 156 15.54 -11.25 -11.86
C ARG A 156 14.31 -10.65 -11.20
N PRO A 157 13.77 -9.53 -11.73
CA PRO A 157 12.51 -8.98 -11.24
C PRO A 157 11.37 -9.99 -11.37
N ASP A 158 10.52 -10.04 -10.36
CA ASP A 158 9.23 -10.72 -10.38
C ASP A 158 8.11 -9.72 -10.74
N GLU A 159 6.87 -10.21 -10.77
CA GLU A 159 5.68 -9.43 -11.11
C GLU A 159 5.52 -8.22 -10.18
N PHE A 160 5.84 -8.38 -8.91
CA PHE A 160 5.74 -7.32 -7.90
C PHE A 160 6.79 -6.22 -8.10
N GLY A 161 8.04 -6.61 -8.36
CA GLY A 161 9.12 -5.68 -8.67
C GLY A 161 8.85 -4.91 -9.96
N LEU A 162 8.35 -5.58 -11.00
CA LEU A 162 7.95 -4.96 -12.26
C LEU A 162 6.80 -3.97 -12.08
N GLY A 163 5.74 -4.36 -11.36
CA GLY A 163 4.61 -3.47 -11.09
C GLY A 163 5.02 -2.20 -10.34
N SER A 164 5.88 -2.33 -9.33
CA SER A 164 6.40 -1.20 -8.56
C SER A 164 7.29 -0.28 -9.41
N THR A 165 8.14 -0.86 -10.26
CA THR A 165 9.03 -0.10 -11.16
C THR A 165 8.23 0.66 -12.23
N LEU A 166 7.18 0.03 -12.78
CA LEU A 166 6.27 0.67 -13.73
C LEU A 166 5.51 1.84 -13.09
N ARG A 167 5.19 1.75 -11.80
CA ARG A 167 4.62 2.86 -11.05
C ARG A 167 5.60 4.05 -10.97
N CYS A 168 6.89 3.80 -10.75
CA CYS A 168 7.90 4.86 -10.83
C CYS A 168 7.94 5.53 -12.21
N CYS A 169 7.96 4.74 -13.29
CA CYS A 169 7.88 5.30 -14.66
C CYS A 169 6.62 6.15 -14.86
N ALA A 170 5.49 5.72 -14.29
CA ALA A 170 4.21 6.43 -14.37
C ALA A 170 4.22 7.77 -13.59
N GLY A 171 4.94 7.82 -12.47
CA GLY A 171 5.14 9.05 -11.68
C GLY A 171 6.00 10.06 -12.42
N LEU A 172 7.10 9.60 -13.03
CA LEU A 172 7.98 10.41 -13.89
C LEU A 172 7.38 10.77 -15.26
N LYS A 173 6.27 10.13 -15.64
CA LYS A 173 5.69 10.19 -17.00
C LYS A 173 6.70 9.80 -18.08
N ASP A 174 7.62 8.89 -17.76
CA ASP A 174 8.68 8.43 -18.65
C ASP A 174 8.27 7.17 -19.42
N ALA A 175 7.63 7.40 -20.57
CA ALA A 175 7.29 6.34 -21.51
C ALA A 175 8.52 5.66 -22.13
N GLY A 176 9.70 6.30 -22.12
CA GLY A 176 10.94 5.73 -22.62
C GLY A 176 11.38 4.55 -21.78
N SER A 177 11.59 4.78 -20.48
CA SER A 177 11.90 3.71 -19.51
C SER A 177 10.77 2.68 -19.44
N GLY A 178 9.51 3.13 -19.45
CA GLY A 178 8.34 2.26 -19.46
C GLY A 178 8.32 1.28 -20.65
N ARG A 179 8.68 1.73 -21.86
CA ARG A 179 8.79 0.86 -23.05
C ARG A 179 9.90 -0.18 -22.94
N GLN A 180 11.03 0.17 -22.31
CA GLN A 180 12.11 -0.80 -22.08
C GLN A 180 11.66 -1.90 -21.11
N ILE A 181 10.94 -1.53 -20.05
CA ILE A 181 10.37 -2.50 -19.11
C ILE A 181 9.27 -3.32 -19.79
N HIS A 182 8.42 -2.72 -20.62
CA HIS A 182 7.41 -3.45 -21.38
C HIS A 182 8.04 -4.50 -22.32
N ALA A 183 9.12 -4.17 -23.02
CA ALA A 183 9.86 -5.15 -23.81
C ALA A 183 10.37 -6.31 -22.94
N PHE A 184 10.88 -6.01 -21.74
CA PHE A 184 11.28 -7.04 -20.78
C PHE A 184 10.09 -7.92 -20.34
N VAL A 185 8.93 -7.33 -20.06
CA VAL A 185 7.69 -8.05 -19.69
C VAL A 185 7.32 -9.08 -20.76
N VAL A 186 7.29 -8.67 -22.02
CA VAL A 186 6.95 -9.55 -23.15
C VAL A 186 7.99 -10.66 -23.34
N ILE A 187 9.28 -10.34 -23.26
CA ILE A 187 10.36 -11.32 -23.45
C ILE A 187 10.34 -12.39 -22.36
N ASN A 188 9.92 -12.06 -21.14
CA ASN A 188 9.92 -12.97 -20.01
C ASN A 188 8.56 -13.64 -19.73
N GLY A 189 7.54 -13.42 -20.56
CA GLY A 189 6.25 -14.10 -20.46
C GLY A 189 5.29 -13.51 -19.41
N PHE A 190 5.46 -12.23 -19.04
CA PHE A 190 4.62 -11.55 -18.06
C PHE A 190 3.48 -10.73 -18.70
N GLU A 191 3.30 -10.78 -20.02
CA GLU A 191 2.32 -9.97 -20.76
C GLU A 191 0.86 -10.31 -20.45
N GLN A 192 0.60 -11.54 -19.97
CA GLN A 192 -0.73 -11.98 -19.51
C GLN A 192 -0.91 -11.81 -17.99
N ASP A 193 0.12 -11.38 -17.26
CA ASP A 193 0.00 -11.16 -15.81
C ASP A 193 -0.87 -9.93 -15.52
N MET A 194 -1.91 -10.12 -14.70
CA MET A 194 -2.90 -9.08 -14.42
C MET A 194 -2.30 -7.88 -13.68
N CYS A 195 -1.36 -8.11 -12.77
CA CYS A 195 -0.74 -7.07 -11.96
C CYS A 195 0.24 -6.23 -12.79
N VAL A 196 1.10 -6.89 -13.56
CA VAL A 196 2.06 -6.26 -14.46
C VAL A 196 1.33 -5.53 -15.59
N GLY A 197 0.34 -6.17 -16.22
CA GLY A 197 -0.47 -5.59 -17.28
C GLY A 197 -1.24 -4.35 -16.86
N SER A 198 -1.88 -4.37 -15.68
CA SER A 198 -2.54 -3.17 -15.13
C SER A 198 -1.54 -2.05 -14.86
N SER A 199 -0.35 -2.39 -14.35
CA SER A 199 0.71 -1.40 -14.07
C SER A 199 1.30 -0.81 -15.35
N LEU A 200 1.46 -1.61 -16.41
CA LEU A 200 1.89 -1.15 -17.75
C LEU A 200 0.87 -0.20 -18.36
N ALA A 201 -0.41 -0.56 -18.32
CA ALA A 201 -1.48 0.28 -18.82
C ALA A 201 -1.51 1.62 -18.08
N HIS A 202 -1.40 1.58 -16.74
CA HIS A 202 -1.33 2.77 -15.91
C HIS A 202 -0.14 3.66 -16.30
N MET A 203 1.04 3.08 -16.49
CA MET A 203 2.25 3.79 -16.92
C MET A 203 2.06 4.50 -18.26
N TYR A 204 1.53 3.81 -19.27
CA TYR A 204 1.28 4.41 -20.59
C TYR A 204 0.26 5.53 -20.52
N MET A 205 -0.86 5.32 -19.81
CA MET A 205 -1.90 6.33 -19.65
C MET A 205 -1.38 7.56 -18.89
N ARG A 206 -0.60 7.36 -17.82
CA ARG A 206 0.04 8.45 -17.06
C ARG A 206 1.04 9.25 -17.89
N SER A 207 1.68 8.59 -18.85
CA SER A 207 2.63 9.20 -19.78
C SER A 207 1.95 9.76 -21.04
N GLY A 208 0.62 9.84 -21.09
CA GLY A 208 -0.13 10.41 -22.22
C GLY A 208 -0.30 9.51 -23.45
N HIS A 209 0.07 8.23 -23.36
CA HIS A 209 -0.01 7.27 -24.46
C HIS A 209 -1.23 6.34 -24.28
N LEU A 210 -2.45 6.88 -24.41
CA LEU A 210 -3.69 6.12 -24.12
C LEU A 210 -3.84 4.88 -25.00
N GLU A 211 -3.56 4.99 -26.30
CA GLU A 211 -3.72 3.88 -27.25
C GLU A 211 -2.88 2.66 -26.86
N GLU A 212 -1.62 2.89 -26.46
CA GLU A 212 -0.72 1.85 -25.97
C GLU A 212 -1.24 1.23 -24.67
N GLY A 213 -1.71 2.07 -23.73
CA GLY A 213 -2.29 1.61 -22.48
C GLY A 213 -3.53 0.74 -22.68
N GLU A 214 -4.40 1.11 -23.61
CA GLU A 214 -5.56 0.30 -23.99
C GLU A 214 -5.18 -0.97 -24.71
N ARG A 215 -4.15 -0.93 -25.55
CA ARG A 215 -3.65 -2.12 -26.25
C ARG A 215 -3.15 -3.16 -25.26
N VAL A 216 -2.43 -2.74 -24.22
CA VAL A 216 -2.00 -3.61 -23.12
C VAL A 216 -3.21 -4.25 -22.45
N LEU A 217 -4.24 -3.46 -22.11
CA LEU A 217 -5.43 -3.99 -21.43
C LEU A 217 -6.26 -4.94 -22.29
N ARG A 218 -6.37 -4.70 -23.59
CA ARG A 218 -7.03 -5.63 -24.53
C ARG A 218 -6.28 -6.95 -24.66
N GLY A 219 -4.98 -6.94 -24.36
CA GLY A 219 -4.14 -8.14 -24.35
C GLY A 219 -4.28 -8.99 -23.08
N LEU A 220 -4.97 -8.51 -22.03
CA LEU A 220 -5.14 -9.25 -20.78
C LEU A 220 -6.23 -10.33 -20.89
N PRO A 221 -6.08 -11.44 -20.13
CA PRO A 221 -7.01 -12.58 -20.23
C PRO A 221 -8.43 -12.24 -19.78
N PHE A 222 -8.56 -11.30 -18.85
CA PHE A 222 -9.83 -10.70 -18.43
C PHE A 222 -9.57 -9.31 -17.86
N LEU A 223 -10.62 -8.48 -17.74
CA LEU A 223 -10.53 -7.19 -17.05
C LEU A 223 -11.00 -7.37 -15.61
N ASN A 224 -10.27 -6.78 -14.67
CA ASN A 224 -10.66 -6.72 -13.26
C ASN A 224 -10.90 -5.25 -12.83
N VAL A 225 -11.38 -5.06 -11.61
CA VAL A 225 -11.68 -3.71 -11.06
C VAL A 225 -10.46 -2.79 -11.15
N VAL A 226 -9.25 -3.29 -10.90
CA VAL A 226 -8.00 -2.52 -10.94
C VAL A 226 -7.67 -2.05 -12.36
N SER A 227 -7.81 -2.92 -13.36
CA SER A 227 -7.56 -2.58 -14.77
C SER A 227 -8.63 -1.62 -15.30
N CYS A 228 -9.91 -1.78 -14.90
CA CYS A 228 -10.97 -0.82 -15.24
C CYS A 228 -10.72 0.56 -14.61
N HIS A 229 -10.35 0.61 -13.33
CA HIS A 229 -9.99 1.87 -12.64
C HIS A 229 -8.85 2.57 -13.37
N THR A 230 -7.86 1.81 -13.83
CA THR A 230 -6.72 2.32 -14.58
C THR A 230 -7.17 3.05 -15.86
N VAL A 231 -8.08 2.48 -16.66
CA VAL A 231 -8.62 3.12 -17.88
C VAL A 231 -9.36 4.41 -17.55
N ILE A 232 -10.24 4.36 -16.55
CA ILE A 232 -11.11 5.47 -16.18
C ILE A 232 -10.24 6.64 -15.70
N ALA A 233 -9.30 6.37 -14.79
CA ALA A 233 -8.35 7.36 -14.30
C ALA A 233 -7.45 7.89 -15.41
N GLY A 234 -6.93 7.00 -16.27
CA GLY A 234 -6.08 7.36 -17.39
C GLY A 234 -6.75 8.29 -18.41
N ARG A 235 -8.00 7.99 -18.80
CA ARG A 235 -8.78 8.83 -19.72
C ARG A 235 -9.14 10.17 -19.10
N ALA A 236 -9.57 10.18 -17.84
CA ALA A 236 -9.88 11.41 -17.11
C ALA A 236 -8.66 12.34 -17.01
N GLN A 237 -7.48 11.81 -16.71
CA GLN A 237 -6.24 12.59 -16.60
C GLN A 237 -5.75 13.16 -17.93
N ASN A 238 -6.08 12.51 -19.05
CA ASN A 238 -5.72 12.96 -20.39
C ASN A 238 -6.80 13.81 -21.07
N GLY A 239 -7.83 14.24 -20.33
CA GLY A 239 -8.86 15.14 -20.85
C GLY A 239 -9.94 14.47 -21.69
N ASP A 240 -10.14 13.16 -21.53
CA ASP A 240 -11.22 12.39 -22.16
C ASP A 240 -12.25 11.91 -21.11
N PRO A 241 -13.09 12.82 -20.58
CA PRO A 241 -14.09 12.48 -19.57
C PRO A 241 -15.23 11.61 -20.13
N GLU A 242 -15.56 11.75 -21.42
CA GLU A 242 -16.61 10.97 -22.06
C GLU A 242 -16.21 9.50 -22.20
N GLY A 243 -14.98 9.24 -22.65
CA GLY A 243 -14.44 7.90 -22.70
C GLY A 243 -14.26 7.26 -21.32
N ALA A 244 -13.88 8.05 -20.31
CA ALA A 244 -13.81 7.58 -18.91
C ALA A 244 -15.19 7.15 -18.39
N PHE A 245 -16.24 7.95 -18.65
CA PHE A 245 -17.61 7.64 -18.26
C PHE A 245 -18.15 6.41 -18.99
N HIS A 246 -17.88 6.29 -20.30
CA HIS A 246 -18.28 5.13 -21.08
C HIS A 246 -17.68 3.83 -20.51
N HIS A 247 -16.40 3.84 -20.14
CA HIS A 247 -15.75 2.68 -19.51
C HIS A 247 -16.28 2.36 -18.12
N PHE A 248 -16.69 3.36 -17.34
CA PHE A 248 -17.34 3.16 -16.06
C PHE A 248 -18.70 2.45 -16.21
N ILE A 249 -19.49 2.85 -17.20
CA ILE A 249 -20.77 2.17 -17.50
C ILE A 249 -20.51 0.74 -17.97
N LEU A 250 -19.51 0.52 -18.82
CA LEU A 250 -19.11 -0.83 -19.24
C LEU A 250 -18.72 -1.71 -18.05
N MET A 251 -17.91 -1.20 -17.12
CA MET A 251 -17.49 -1.90 -15.90
C MET A 251 -18.71 -2.36 -15.07
N LYS A 252 -19.69 -1.46 -14.86
CA LYS A 252 -20.93 -1.80 -14.16
C LYS A 252 -21.75 -2.88 -14.88
N ASN A 253 -21.86 -2.79 -16.20
CA ASN A 253 -22.65 -3.73 -16.99
C ASN A 253 -22.05 -5.16 -17.02
N VAL A 254 -20.73 -5.29 -16.82
CA VAL A 254 -20.03 -6.58 -16.72
C VAL A 254 -20.11 -7.15 -15.28
N GLY A 255 -20.79 -6.48 -14.35
CA GLY A 255 -20.95 -6.93 -12.97
C GLY A 255 -19.71 -6.72 -12.09
N LEU A 256 -18.73 -5.95 -12.57
CA LEU A 256 -17.60 -5.50 -11.76
C LEU A 256 -18.05 -4.30 -10.93
N LEU A 257 -18.52 -4.56 -9.71
CA LEU A 257 -18.82 -3.51 -8.74
C LEU A 257 -17.51 -3.01 -8.11
N PRO A 258 -17.34 -1.69 -7.95
CA PRO A 258 -16.24 -1.15 -7.16
C PRO A 258 -16.51 -1.40 -5.67
N ASP A 259 -16.37 -2.64 -5.21
CA ASP A 259 -16.63 -3.00 -3.81
C ASP A 259 -15.35 -3.46 -3.09
N HIS A 260 -15.15 -2.84 -1.93
CA HIS A 260 -14.31 -3.20 -0.78
C HIS A 260 -13.17 -4.22 -0.97
N ILE A 261 -11.96 -3.74 -1.23
CA ILE A 261 -10.73 -4.43 -0.84
C ILE A 261 -10.04 -3.61 0.24
N GLY A 262 -10.13 -4.08 1.49
CA GLY A 262 -9.21 -3.82 2.59
C GLY A 262 -8.87 -2.35 2.92
N GLY A 263 -9.69 -1.71 3.76
CA GLY A 263 -9.19 -0.74 4.75
C GLY A 263 -8.83 0.69 4.33
N GLU A 264 -8.94 1.08 3.06
CA GLU A 264 -8.62 2.45 2.62
C GLU A 264 -9.86 3.13 2.01
N LEU A 265 -10.19 4.34 2.50
CA LEU A 265 -11.40 5.12 2.19
C LEU A 265 -11.62 5.32 0.68
N MET A 266 -12.88 5.22 0.23
CA MET A 266 -13.33 5.54 -1.13
C MET A 266 -13.48 7.06 -1.32
N ASP A 267 -12.64 7.65 -2.16
CA ASP A 267 -12.85 9.01 -2.68
C ASP A 267 -13.73 8.97 -3.95
N TYR A 268 -14.66 9.93 -4.04
CA TYR A 268 -15.66 10.05 -5.09
C TYR A 268 -15.16 10.91 -6.26
N ILE A 269 -15.35 10.43 -7.49
CA ILE A 269 -15.24 11.18 -8.75
C ILE A 269 -16.61 11.82 -9.04
N ILE A 270 -16.74 13.13 -8.83
CA ILE A 270 -17.95 13.87 -9.20
C ILE A 270 -17.77 14.45 -10.60
N ILE A 271 -18.59 14.00 -11.56
CA ILE A 271 -18.60 14.52 -12.93
C ILE A 271 -19.64 15.64 -13.00
N LEU A 272 -19.15 16.87 -13.18
CA LEU A 272 -19.97 18.08 -13.26
C LEU A 272 -20.32 18.38 -14.71
N HIS A 273 -21.57 18.13 -15.11
CA HIS A 273 -22.04 18.49 -16.45
C HIS A 273 -22.41 19.97 -16.51
N GLY A 274 -21.52 20.77 -17.12
CA GLY A 274 -21.79 22.16 -17.49
C GLY A 274 -21.14 23.22 -16.60
N SER A 275 -20.89 24.40 -17.19
CA SER A 275 -20.18 25.53 -16.54
C SER A 275 -20.87 26.07 -15.29
N LYS A 276 -22.20 25.90 -15.19
CA LYS A 276 -22.98 26.26 -14.00
C LYS A 276 -22.70 25.31 -12.83
N ALA A 277 -22.62 24.01 -13.07
CA ALA A 277 -22.31 23.01 -12.04
C ALA A 277 -20.89 23.20 -11.49
N VAL A 278 -19.91 23.51 -12.36
CA VAL A 278 -18.54 23.84 -11.97
C VAL A 278 -18.49 25.10 -11.10
N LYS A 279 -19.14 26.19 -11.51
CA LYS A 279 -19.19 27.43 -10.71
C LYS A 279 -19.90 27.26 -9.37
N THR A 280 -20.93 26.41 -9.30
CA THR A 280 -21.63 26.11 -8.05
C THR A 280 -20.79 25.25 -7.12
N PHE A 281 -20.09 24.25 -7.63
CA PHE A 281 -19.18 23.41 -6.86
C PHE A 281 -18.00 24.24 -6.28
N CYS A 282 -17.40 25.13 -7.07
CA CYS A 282 -16.30 25.96 -6.59
C CYS A 282 -16.73 27.09 -5.62
N SER A 283 -18.02 27.40 -5.52
CA SER A 283 -18.51 28.57 -4.75
C SER A 283 -19.23 28.22 -3.43
N ARG A 284 -19.59 26.95 -3.19
CA ARG A 284 -20.26 26.51 -1.94
C ARG A 284 -19.72 25.16 -1.47
N MET A 285 -19.35 25.08 -0.19
CA MET A 285 -18.91 23.84 0.49
C MET A 285 -20.07 22.86 0.78
N ASP A 286 -21.33 23.33 0.71
CA ASP A 286 -22.52 22.50 0.90
C ASP A 286 -23.29 22.33 -0.42
N PHE A 287 -23.48 21.08 -0.87
CA PHE A 287 -24.24 20.77 -2.08
C PHE A 287 -25.20 19.59 -1.85
N SER A 288 -26.41 19.70 -2.42
CA SER A 288 -27.42 18.62 -2.43
C SER A 288 -27.49 17.94 -3.80
N LEU A 289 -27.39 16.61 -3.82
CA LEU A 289 -27.41 15.79 -5.03
C LEU A 289 -28.78 15.90 -5.74
N GLY A 290 -28.92 16.80 -6.72
CA GLY A 290 -30.22 17.00 -7.38
C GLY A 290 -30.28 17.84 -8.66
N ALA A 291 -29.16 18.29 -9.24
CA ALA A 291 -29.18 19.22 -10.38
C ALA A 291 -28.17 18.87 -11.49
N GLY A 292 -28.25 17.66 -12.05
CA GLY A 292 -27.43 17.26 -13.22
C GLY A 292 -26.02 16.75 -12.90
N LEU A 293 -25.79 16.30 -11.66
CA LEU A 293 -24.55 15.62 -11.25
C LEU A 293 -24.63 14.11 -11.54
N SER A 294 -23.52 13.53 -11.98
CA SER A 294 -23.28 12.09 -11.87
C SER A 294 -21.98 11.83 -11.07
N ALA A 295 -21.99 10.85 -10.17
CA ALA A 295 -20.83 10.47 -9.37
C ALA A 295 -20.37 9.06 -9.75
N ALA A 296 -19.07 8.87 -9.90
CA ALA A 296 -18.35 7.60 -10.06
C ALA A 296 -17.28 7.49 -8.96
N ALA A 297 -16.75 6.31 -8.64
CA ALA A 297 -15.86 6.10 -7.47
C ALA A 297 -14.46 5.60 -7.90
N GLY A 298 -13.38 5.97 -7.18
CA GLY A 298 -12.04 5.37 -7.31
C GLY A 298 -10.88 6.18 -6.64
N PRO A 299 -9.81 5.54 -6.08
CA PRO A 299 -8.90 6.18 -5.10
C PRO A 299 -7.53 6.66 -5.65
N ILE A 300 -6.97 7.77 -5.11
CA ILE A 300 -5.51 8.08 -4.87
C ILE A 300 -5.34 9.18 -3.76
N GLY A 301 -4.69 8.84 -2.62
CA GLY A 301 -3.55 9.56 -1.98
C GLY A 301 -3.68 10.83 -1.09
N ARG A 302 -3.76 10.61 0.25
CA ARG A 302 -3.40 11.44 1.46
C ARG A 302 -4.08 12.81 1.77
N VAL A 303 -4.46 12.94 3.06
CA VAL A 303 -5.09 14.10 3.76
C VAL A 303 -4.26 14.52 5.00
N LEU A 304 -4.17 15.82 5.28
CA LEU A 304 -4.06 16.50 6.60
C LEU A 304 -4.20 18.02 6.31
N GLU A 305 -4.98 18.87 6.98
CA GLU A 305 -5.39 18.94 8.39
C GLU A 305 -6.83 19.47 8.55
N ALA A 306 -7.44 19.16 9.70
CA ALA A 306 -8.71 19.72 10.18
C ALA A 306 -8.45 20.80 11.25
N ASP A 307 -9.32 21.81 11.34
CA ASP A 307 -9.50 22.65 12.54
C ASP A 307 -10.99 23.05 12.68
N PRO A 308 -11.58 23.13 13.89
CA PRO A 308 -12.70 22.27 14.26
C PRO A 308 -13.73 23.13 15.01
N ARG A 309 -14.61 23.84 14.31
CA ARG A 309 -15.65 24.61 15.02
C ARG A 309 -17.02 24.18 14.58
N ALA A 310 -17.61 23.42 15.49
CA ALA A 310 -19.03 23.27 15.81
C ALA A 310 -19.76 22.09 15.17
N GLY A 311 -20.15 21.16 16.04
CA GLY A 311 -21.44 20.48 15.94
C GLY A 311 -21.35 18.97 15.73
N ASP A 312 -21.69 18.24 16.79
CA ASP A 312 -21.95 16.79 16.81
C ASP A 312 -22.65 16.27 15.54
N LYS A 313 -22.09 15.20 14.96
CA LYS A 313 -22.47 14.47 13.73
C LYS A 313 -22.02 15.11 12.41
N GLY A 314 -20.84 14.69 11.92
CA GLY A 314 -20.46 14.92 10.52
C GLY A 314 -19.05 14.41 10.22
N SER A 315 -18.96 13.37 9.38
CA SER A 315 -17.69 12.96 8.77
C SER A 315 -17.31 14.00 7.70
N GLY A 316 -16.18 14.69 7.87
CA GLY A 316 -15.64 15.60 6.86
C GLY A 316 -15.26 14.82 5.58
N MET A 317 -15.66 15.34 4.42
CA MET A 317 -15.36 14.75 3.11
C MET A 317 -14.35 15.64 2.37
N CYS A 318 -13.31 15.03 1.80
CA CYS A 318 -12.34 15.70 0.94
C CYS A 318 -12.76 15.50 -0.52
N TYR A 319 -12.54 16.50 -1.39
CA TYR A 319 -12.92 16.45 -2.79
C TYR A 319 -11.73 16.77 -3.69
N THR A 320 -11.56 16.02 -4.79
CA THR A 320 -10.56 16.31 -5.83
C THR A 320 -11.27 16.54 -7.16
N TYR A 321 -10.99 17.67 -7.83
CA TYR A 321 -11.54 18.01 -9.15
C TYR A 321 -10.40 18.15 -10.17
N SER A 322 -10.62 17.67 -11.41
CA SER A 322 -9.74 17.92 -12.56
C SER A 322 -10.43 18.90 -13.50
N CYS A 323 -9.88 20.10 -13.63
CA CYS A 323 -10.32 21.08 -14.63
C CYS A 323 -9.42 20.93 -15.86
N SER A 324 -9.92 20.34 -16.95
CA SER A 324 -9.22 20.41 -18.23
C SER A 324 -9.24 21.86 -18.70
N LYS A 325 -8.08 22.52 -18.72
CA LYS A 325 -7.90 23.76 -19.49
C LYS A 325 -7.98 23.40 -20.98
N GLY A 326 -9.20 23.35 -21.50
CA GLY A 326 -9.41 23.53 -22.93
C GLY A 326 -8.98 24.95 -23.29
N ARG A 327 -7.97 25.08 -24.16
CA ARG A 327 -7.65 26.34 -24.84
C ARG A 327 -8.95 26.94 -25.40
N ALA A 328 -9.38 28.06 -24.84
CA ALA A 328 -10.21 29.01 -25.56
C ALA A 328 -9.28 30.10 -26.06
N MET A 329 -8.90 30.00 -27.34
CA MET A 329 -8.71 31.20 -28.15
C MET A 329 -10.05 31.92 -28.23
N CYS A 330 -10.04 33.21 -27.90
CA CYS A 330 -10.87 34.34 -28.35
C CYS A 330 -10.29 35.52 -27.54
N GLU A 331 -9.39 36.34 -28.06
CA GLU A 331 -9.67 37.46 -28.97
C GLU A 331 -11.00 38.18 -28.66
N ALA A 332 -10.84 39.49 -28.36
CA ALA A 332 -11.82 40.55 -28.04
C ALA A 332 -12.46 40.54 -26.65
#